data_AF-A0A7W9HEH4-F1
#
_entry.id   AF-A0A7W9HEH4-F1
#
_cell.length_a   1.000
_cell.length_b   1.000
_cell.length_c   1.000
_cell.angle_alpha   90.00
_cell.angle_beta   90.00
_cell.angle_gamma   90.00
#
_symmetry.space_group_name_H-M   'P 1'
#
loop_
_entity.id
_entity.type
_entity.pdbx_description
1 polymer ?
#
loop_
_entity_poly.entity_id
_entity_poly.type
_entity_poly.pdbx_seq_one_letter_code
_entity_poly.pdbx_strand_id
1 'polypeptide(L)'
;MDHTEWETMMYVGDSEFRVTQEGPHPNHQLRVSVRPAYGFAALNYMDQEDPHLTIANSYNPIRPVPDVDLIFSGSTGTVFPRTAAISIVDARSALVEWLMTRKRPSCIQWRPYDAY
;
A
#
# COMPACT_ATOMS: atom_id res chain seq x y z
N MET A 1 4.85 -16.24 19.77
CA MET A 1 4.05 -15.00 19.71
C MET A 1 3.69 -14.81 18.26
N ASP A 2 2.43 -15.12 17.93
CA ASP A 2 1.89 -15.08 16.58
C ASP A 2 1.62 -13.63 16.19
N HIS A 3 2.31 -13.13 15.17
CA HIS A 3 2.14 -11.77 14.63
C HIS A 3 1.01 -11.74 13.58
N THR A 4 -0.14 -12.32 13.90
CA THR A 4 -1.24 -12.54 12.93
C THR A 4 -2.12 -11.30 12.72
N GLU A 5 -1.95 -10.22 13.49
CA GLU A 5 -2.96 -9.14 13.57
C GLU A 5 -2.37 -7.73 13.67
N TRP A 6 -1.43 -7.32 12.82
CA TRP A 6 -1.01 -5.91 12.82
C TRP A 6 -1.05 -5.28 11.43
N GLU A 7 -1.88 -4.24 11.32
CA GLU A 7 -1.92 -3.28 10.23
C GLU A 7 -1.29 -1.98 10.72
N THR A 8 -0.44 -1.36 9.91
CA THR A 8 0.07 -0.01 10.18
C THR A 8 -0.32 0.90 9.03
N MET A 9 -1.25 1.82 9.29
CA MET A 9 -1.66 2.84 8.32
C MET A 9 -0.89 4.14 8.58
N MET A 10 -0.19 4.65 7.56
CA MET A 10 0.51 5.93 7.61
C MET A 10 -0.20 6.94 6.71
N TYR A 11 -0.55 8.09 7.27
CA TYR A 11 -1.19 9.20 6.54
C TYR A 11 -0.21 10.37 6.48
N VAL A 12 0.11 10.86 5.29
CA VAL A 12 0.94 12.07 5.13
C VAL A 12 0.40 12.93 3.99
N GLY A 13 0.15 14.22 4.27
CA GLY A 13 -0.30 15.20 3.27
C GLY A 13 0.40 16.55 3.46
N ASP A 14 0.57 17.29 2.36
CA ASP A 14 1.28 18.59 2.31
C ASP A 14 0.36 19.81 2.55
N SER A 15 -0.95 19.59 2.73
CA SER A 15 -1.94 20.60 3.10
C SER A 15 -2.52 20.25 4.47
N GLU A 16 -3.03 21.24 5.22
CA GLU A 16 -3.95 20.94 6.32
C GLU A 16 -5.00 19.96 5.80
N PHE A 17 -5.18 18.86 6.54
CA PHE A 17 -6.26 17.91 6.32
C PHE A 17 -7.52 18.67 5.90
N ARG A 18 -8.06 18.41 4.71
CA ARG A 18 -9.40 18.90 4.41
C ARG A 18 -10.35 18.17 5.34
N VAL A 19 -10.79 18.86 6.38
CA VAL A 19 -11.85 18.42 7.29
C VAL A 19 -13.16 18.68 6.57
N THR A 20 -13.70 17.64 5.94
CA THR A 20 -15.12 17.64 5.56
C THR A 20 -15.94 17.24 6.79
N GLN A 21 -17.28 17.28 6.68
CA GLN A 21 -18.18 16.77 7.72
C GLN A 21 -17.97 15.27 8.01
N GLU A 22 -17.27 14.56 7.12
CA GLU A 22 -17.03 13.11 7.14
C GLU A 22 -15.60 12.73 7.62
N GLY A 23 -14.70 13.71 7.76
CA GLY A 23 -13.37 13.51 8.34
C GLY A 23 -12.20 14.00 7.47
N PRO A 24 -10.96 13.71 7.89
CA PRO A 24 -9.75 14.10 7.17
C PRO A 24 -9.54 13.27 5.88
N HIS A 25 -9.40 13.94 4.73
CA HIS A 25 -9.02 13.30 3.46
C HIS A 25 -7.65 13.81 2.97
N PRO A 26 -6.58 12.98 2.97
CA PRO A 26 -5.30 13.37 2.38
C PRO A 26 -5.34 13.24 0.85
N ASN A 27 -4.67 14.14 0.11
CA ASN A 27 -4.55 14.07 -1.35
C ASN A 27 -3.82 12.79 -1.81
N HIS A 28 -2.87 12.33 -0.98
CA HIS A 28 -2.11 11.11 -1.20
C HIS A 28 -2.13 10.23 0.06
N GLN A 29 -2.27 8.92 -0.14
CA GLN A 29 -2.18 7.94 0.94
C GLN A 29 -1.31 6.77 0.50
N LEU A 30 -0.45 6.30 1.40
CA LEU A 30 0.30 5.06 1.21
C LEU A 30 0.04 4.12 2.39
N ARG A 31 -0.63 3.00 2.13
CA ARG A 31 -0.86 1.92 3.09
C ARG A 31 0.20 0.84 2.89
N VAL A 32 0.67 0.27 4.00
CA VAL A 32 1.68 -0.79 4.02
C VAL A 32 1.19 -1.95 4.88
N SER A 33 1.20 -3.16 4.32
CA SER A 33 1.08 -4.40 5.09
C SER A 33 2.39 -5.17 4.99
N VAL A 34 2.92 -5.62 6.13
CA VAL A 34 4.22 -6.30 6.20
C VAL A 34 4.07 -7.62 6.93
N ARG A 35 4.68 -8.67 6.39
CA ARG A 35 4.82 -9.96 7.07
C ARG A 35 6.29 -10.35 7.18
N PRO A 36 7.01 -9.87 8.22
CA PRO A 36 8.46 -10.03 8.34
C PRO A 36 8.93 -11.48 8.33
N ALA A 37 8.17 -12.38 8.95
CA ALA A 37 8.49 -13.82 9.01
C ALA A 37 8.63 -14.47 7.63
N TYR A 38 7.99 -13.91 6.61
CA TYR A 38 8.05 -14.41 5.23
C TYR A 38 8.84 -13.49 4.30
N GLY A 39 9.32 -12.34 4.77
CA GLY A 39 10.11 -11.42 3.95
C GLY A 39 9.30 -10.61 2.92
N PHE A 40 7.97 -10.57 3.05
CA PHE A 40 7.07 -9.91 2.08
C PHE A 40 6.30 -8.73 2.67
N ALA A 41 5.92 -7.82 1.78
CA ALA A 41 5.03 -6.71 2.06
C ALA A 41 4.14 -6.40 0.84
N ALA A 42 3.07 -5.66 1.06
CA ALA A 42 2.21 -5.12 0.01
C ALA A 42 1.92 -3.66 0.31
N LEU A 43 1.82 -2.87 -0.76
CA LEU A 43 1.55 -1.44 -0.71
C LEU A 43 0.24 -1.14 -1.43
N ASN A 44 -0.53 -0.21 -0.89
CA ASN A 44 -1.61 0.45 -1.61
C ASN A 44 -1.34 1.95 -1.62
N TYR A 45 -1.42 2.54 -2.80
CA TYR A 45 -1.25 3.96 -3.02
C TYR A 45 -2.55 4.54 -3.54
N MET A 46 -2.99 5.64 -2.94
CA MET A 46 -4.12 6.44 -3.38
C MET A 46 -3.66 7.84 -3.70
N ASP A 47 -4.14 8.37 -4.82
CA ASP A 47 -3.84 9.70 -5.32
C ASP A 47 -5.09 10.31 -5.93
N GLN A 48 -5.65 11.32 -5.28
CA GLN A 48 -6.87 11.97 -5.77
C GLN A 48 -6.62 12.91 -6.96
N GLU A 49 -5.35 13.20 -7.27
CA GLU A 49 -4.96 14.10 -8.36
C GLU A 49 -4.59 13.35 -9.64
N ASP A 50 -4.39 12.02 -9.59
CA ASP A 50 -4.19 11.15 -10.77
C ASP A 50 -5.53 10.52 -11.21
N PRO A 51 -6.18 11.04 -12.29
CA PRO A 51 -7.46 10.51 -12.76
C PRO A 51 -7.36 9.15 -13.46
N HIS A 52 -6.15 8.67 -13.79
CA HIS A 52 -5.95 7.39 -14.48
C HIS A 52 -5.63 6.26 -13.51
N LEU A 53 -5.06 6.59 -12.35
CA LEU A 53 -4.56 5.59 -11.41
C LEU A 53 -4.76 6.09 -9.97
N THR A 54 -6.01 6.42 -9.67
CA THR A 54 -6.44 6.94 -8.37
C THR A 54 -6.14 5.99 -7.23
N ILE A 55 -6.20 4.67 -7.47
CA ILE A 55 -5.85 3.64 -6.49
C ILE A 55 -5.03 2.56 -7.20
N ALA A 56 -3.89 2.17 -6.62
CA ALA A 56 -3.13 1.01 -7.07
C ALA A 56 -2.52 0.22 -5.93
N ASN A 57 -2.29 -1.05 -6.22
CA ASN A 57 -1.51 -1.93 -5.38
C ASN A 57 -0.10 -2.11 -5.97
N SER A 58 0.88 -2.40 -5.12
CA SER A 58 2.16 -2.94 -5.58
C SER A 58 1.92 -4.15 -6.47
N TYR A 59 2.85 -4.41 -7.39
CA TYR A 59 2.76 -5.53 -8.32
C TYR A 59 4.06 -6.31 -8.38
N ASN A 60 3.94 -7.62 -8.21
CA ASN A 60 5.00 -8.60 -8.35
C ASN A 60 4.83 -9.36 -9.67
N PRO A 61 5.69 -9.12 -10.68
CA PRO A 61 5.64 -9.82 -11.95
C PRO A 61 6.24 -11.24 -11.88
N ILE A 62 6.97 -11.59 -10.82
CA ILE A 62 7.68 -12.87 -10.70
C ILE A 62 6.67 -14.01 -10.49
N ARG A 63 6.98 -15.19 -11.05
CA ARG A 63 6.18 -16.42 -10.91
C ARG A 63 7.06 -17.56 -10.36
N PRO A 64 6.52 -18.44 -9.50
CA PRO A 64 5.16 -18.43 -8.96
C PRO A 64 4.93 -17.25 -8.00
N VAL A 65 3.67 -16.84 -7.87
CA VAL A 65 3.30 -15.77 -6.95
C VAL A 65 3.48 -16.28 -5.51
N PRO A 66 4.01 -15.47 -4.57
CA PRO A 66 4.15 -15.88 -3.18
C PRO A 66 2.82 -16.35 -2.57
N ASP A 67 2.86 -17.47 -1.84
CA ASP A 67 1.73 -18.00 -1.08
C ASP A 67 1.69 -17.34 0.31
N VAL A 68 1.44 -16.03 0.32
CA VAL A 68 1.38 -15.22 1.53
C VAL A 68 0.17 -14.30 1.49
N ASP A 69 -0.66 -14.38 2.53
CA ASP A 69 -1.76 -13.45 2.72
C ASP A 69 -1.24 -12.23 3.50
N LEU A 70 -1.45 -11.06 2.91
CA LEU A 70 -1.11 -9.75 3.46
C LEU A 70 -2.42 -8.99 3.68
N ILE A 71 -2.64 -8.51 4.90
CA ILE A 71 -3.92 -7.91 5.29
C ILE A 71 -4.06 -6.55 4.61
N PHE A 72 -5.14 -6.35 3.86
CA PHE A 72 -5.47 -5.05 3.31
C PHE A 72 -6.22 -4.20 4.32
N SER A 73 -7.16 -4.77 5.08
CA SER A 73 -7.90 -4.09 6.14
C SER A 73 -8.25 -5.09 7.24
N GLY A 74 -7.77 -4.83 8.46
CA GLY A 74 -7.98 -5.71 9.61
C GLY A 74 -9.45 -5.75 10.08
N SER A 75 -10.19 -4.66 9.87
CA SER A 75 -11.60 -4.56 10.30
C SER A 75 -12.56 -5.37 9.43
N THR A 76 -12.25 -5.51 8.14
CA THR A 76 -13.04 -6.27 7.17
C THR A 76 -12.48 -7.66 6.90
N GLY A 77 -11.25 -7.95 7.36
CA GLY A 77 -10.52 -9.18 7.04
C GLY A 77 -10.09 -9.28 5.57
N THR A 78 -10.23 -8.21 4.78
CA THR A 78 -9.83 -8.22 3.37
C THR A 78 -8.32 -8.29 3.24
N VAL A 79 -7.84 -9.06 2.27
CA VAL A 79 -6.41 -9.24 1.97
C VAL A 79 -6.05 -8.59 0.63
N PHE A 80 -4.78 -8.25 0.49
CA PHE A 80 -4.23 -7.86 -0.80
C PHE A 80 -4.29 -9.03 -1.79
N PRO A 81 -4.46 -8.77 -3.10
CA PRO A 81 -4.21 -9.78 -4.11
C PRO A 81 -2.79 -10.33 -3.96
N ARG A 82 -2.60 -11.64 -4.12
CA ARG A 82 -1.28 -12.27 -3.98
C ARG A 82 -0.22 -11.66 -4.91
N THR A 83 -0.64 -11.19 -6.08
CA THR A 83 0.24 -10.48 -7.03
C THR A 83 0.77 -9.15 -6.49
N ALA A 84 0.29 -8.67 -5.34
CA ALA A 84 0.80 -7.46 -4.71
C ALA A 84 1.95 -7.70 -3.73
N ALA A 85 2.24 -8.96 -3.38
CA ALA A 85 3.32 -9.32 -2.47
C ALA A 85 4.69 -9.06 -3.11
N ILE A 86 5.36 -8.00 -2.68
CA ILE A 86 6.74 -7.63 -3.05
C ILE A 86 7.69 -7.89 -1.89
N SER A 87 9.01 -7.87 -2.15
CA SER A 87 9.98 -8.03 -1.06
C SER A 87 9.89 -6.87 -0.06
N ILE A 88 10.21 -7.13 1.21
CA ILE A 88 10.29 -6.06 2.23
C ILE A 88 11.33 -5.00 1.86
N VAL A 89 12.40 -5.39 1.16
CA VAL A 89 13.44 -4.46 0.71
C VAL A 89 12.88 -3.47 -0.33
N ASP A 90 12.09 -3.96 -1.27
CA ASP A 90 11.43 -3.12 -2.27
C ASP A 90 10.38 -2.22 -1.62
N ALA A 91 9.58 -2.76 -0.69
CA ALA A 91 8.58 -1.97 0.04
C ALA A 91 9.23 -0.86 0.87
N ARG A 92 10.37 -1.13 1.52
CA ARG A 92 11.15 -0.11 2.23
C ARG A 92 11.66 0.97 1.28
N SER A 93 12.17 0.59 0.12
CA SER A 93 12.69 1.53 -0.87
C SER A 93 11.57 2.43 -1.41
N ALA A 94 10.41 1.85 -1.72
CA ALA A 94 9.22 2.59 -2.14
C ALA A 94 8.70 3.55 -1.06
N LEU A 95 8.67 3.12 0.20
CA LEU A 95 8.30 3.99 1.31
C LEU A 95 9.24 5.19 1.44
N VAL A 96 10.55 4.97 1.33
CA VAL A 96 11.54 6.06 1.37
C VAL A 96 11.35 7.02 0.18
N GLU A 97 11.16 6.49 -1.03
CA GLU A 97 10.90 7.33 -2.21
C GLU A 97 9.63 8.15 -2.04
N TRP A 98 8.54 7.57 -1.54
CA TRP A 98 7.29 8.28 -1.27
C TRP A 98 7.47 9.39 -0.22
N LEU A 99 8.20 9.11 0.87
CA LEU A 99 8.47 10.11 1.90
C LEU A 99 9.28 11.31 1.36
N MET A 100 10.17 11.07 0.40
CA MET A 100 11.03 12.10 -0.20
C MET A 100 10.34 12.89 -1.32
N THR A 101 9.50 12.23 -2.12
CA THR A 101 8.93 12.80 -3.34
C THR A 101 7.49 13.22 -3.22
N ARG A 102 6.76 12.63 -2.26
CA ARG A 102 5.30 12.72 -2.12
C ARG A 102 4.51 12.24 -3.34
N LYS A 103 5.16 11.48 -4.23
CA LYS A 103 4.56 10.95 -5.46
C LYS A 103 4.56 9.44 -5.43
N ARG A 104 3.77 8.83 -6.32
CA ARG A 104 3.78 7.38 -6.55
C ARG A 104 5.22 6.89 -6.77
N PRO A 105 5.74 5.99 -5.92
CA PRO A 105 7.09 5.45 -6.07
C PRO A 105 7.32 4.82 -7.44
N SER A 106 8.42 5.16 -8.08
CA SER A 106 8.83 4.62 -9.38
C SER A 106 9.72 3.38 -9.27
N CYS A 107 10.32 3.14 -8.09
CA CYS A 107 11.21 1.99 -7.87
C CYS A 107 10.50 0.63 -7.82
N ILE A 108 9.16 0.59 -7.85
CA ILE A 108 8.36 -0.64 -7.91
C ILE A 108 7.29 -0.55 -8.98
N GLN A 109 6.73 -1.70 -9.35
CA GLN A 109 5.61 -1.76 -10.28
C GLN A 109 4.28 -1.61 -9.53
N TRP A 110 3.33 -0.94 -10.18
CA TRP A 110 1.98 -0.72 -9.68
C TRP A 110 0.98 -1.36 -10.62
N ARG A 111 -0.12 -1.87 -10.07
CA ARG A 111 -1.28 -2.30 -10.83
C ARG A 111 -2.52 -1.55 -10.32
N PRO A 112 -3.37 -1.02 -11.22
CA PRO A 112 -4.62 -0.42 -10.81
C PRO A 112 -5.40 -1.34 -9.87
N TYR A 113 -6.01 -0.77 -8.85
CA TYR A 113 -6.93 -1.49 -7.99
C TYR A 113 -8.18 -1.82 -8.80
N ASP A 114 -8.34 -3.08 -9.15
CA ASP A 114 -9.57 -3.59 -9.74
C ASP A 114 -10.40 -4.15 -8.59
N ALA A 115 -11.56 -3.55 -8.32
CA ALA A 115 -12.52 -4.09 -7.37
C ALA A 115 -13.11 -5.36 -7.99
N TYR A 116 -12.54 -6.52 -7.67
CA TYR A 116 -13.09 -7.82 -8.05
C TYR A 116 -14.39 -8.12 -7.30
#